data_AF-A0A834H1T1-F1
#
_entry.id   AF-A0A834H1T1-F1
#
_cell.length_a   1.000
_cell.length_b   1.000
_cell.length_c   1.000
_cell.angle_alpha   90.00
_cell.angle_beta   90.00
_cell.angle_gamma   90.00
#
_symmetry.space_group_name_H-M   'P 1'
#
loop_
_entity.id
_entity.type
_entity.pdbx_description
1 polymer ?
#
loop_
_entity_poly.entity_id
_entity_poly.type
_entity_poly.pdbx_seq_one_letter_code
_entity_poly.pdbx_strand_id
1 'polypeptide(L)'
;MMPAALVSQSPLFLRIMPYGESVAVLCYGRPEEGSCCIWVMKEYGVAESWAKLYNINPPGVLYQMVGFRKNGEVLLSMSDNHRRLRCYDCETKTLTNTGYTSSSDAFAAETFMESLVLVKP
;
A
#
# COMPACT_ATOMS: atom_id res chain seq x y z
N MET A 1 8.53 -11.74 -10.31
CA MET A 1 9.85 -11.49 -9.68
C MET A 1 9.71 -10.33 -8.69
N MET A 2 10.40 -10.37 -7.54
CA MET A 2 10.34 -9.33 -6.49
C MET A 2 11.52 -8.34 -6.64
N PRO A 3 11.41 -7.07 -6.20
CA PRO A 3 12.55 -6.15 -6.22
C PRO A 3 13.74 -6.71 -5.44
N ALA A 4 14.95 -6.63 -5.99
CA ALA A 4 16.16 -7.14 -5.34
C ALA A 4 16.36 -6.55 -3.92
N ALA A 5 16.01 -5.27 -3.76
CA ALA A 5 16.10 -4.55 -2.49
C ALA A 5 15.14 -5.06 -1.38
N LEU A 6 14.16 -5.89 -1.73
CA LEU A 6 13.16 -6.41 -0.80
C LEU A 6 13.32 -7.90 -0.50
N VAL A 7 14.31 -8.59 -1.10
CA VAL A 7 14.48 -10.05 -0.94
C VAL A 7 14.72 -10.46 0.52
N SER A 8 15.36 -9.60 1.31
CA SER A 8 15.61 -9.85 2.73
C SER A 8 14.45 -9.41 3.65
N GLN A 9 13.40 -8.79 3.13
CA GLN A 9 12.28 -8.31 3.93
C GLN A 9 11.31 -9.45 4.24
N SER A 10 10.76 -9.46 5.46
CA SER A 10 9.74 -10.45 5.83
C SER A 10 8.49 -10.24 4.98
N PRO A 11 7.93 -11.30 4.35
CA PRO A 11 6.70 -11.21 3.55
C PRO A 11 5.49 -10.66 4.32
N LEU A 12 5.49 -10.72 5.65
CA LEU A 12 4.43 -10.15 6.49
C LEU A 12 4.32 -8.62 6.32
N PHE A 13 5.42 -7.96 5.97
CA PHE A 13 5.52 -6.51 5.78
C PHE A 13 5.43 -6.09 4.32
N LEU A 14 5.15 -7.04 3.42
CA LEU A 14 4.99 -6.81 2.00
C LEU A 14 3.53 -7.03 1.57
N ARG A 15 3.04 -6.16 0.70
CA ARG A 15 1.74 -6.30 0.04
C ARG A 15 1.89 -6.05 -1.45
N ILE A 16 1.31 -6.91 -2.27
CA ILE A 16 1.26 -6.74 -3.72
C ILE A 16 -0.10 -6.18 -4.08
N MET A 17 -0.13 -5.12 -4.90
CA MET A 17 -1.36 -4.45 -5.31
C MET A 17 -1.25 -3.95 -6.75
N PRO A 18 -2.39 -3.81 -7.47
CA PRO A 18 -2.39 -3.12 -8.75
C PRO A 18 -2.04 -1.64 -8.56
N TYR A 19 -1.33 -1.07 -9.54
CA TYR A 19 -0.98 0.35 -9.59
C TYR A 19 -1.05 0.84 -11.04
N GLY A 20 -2.16 1.49 -11.41
CA GLY A 20 -2.46 1.77 -12.81
C GLY A 20 -2.51 0.46 -13.62
N GLU A 21 -1.71 0.39 -14.68
CA GLU A 21 -1.53 -0.82 -15.51
C GLU A 21 -0.33 -1.68 -15.06
N SER A 22 0.30 -1.32 -13.95
CA SER A 22 1.48 -2.00 -13.42
C SER A 22 1.19 -2.73 -12.10
N VAL A 23 2.17 -3.50 -11.62
CA VAL A 23 2.14 -4.12 -10.30
C VAL A 23 3.01 -3.32 -9.35
N ALA A 24 2.49 -3.07 -8.14
CA ALA A 24 3.23 -2.46 -7.05
C ALA A 24 3.47 -3.43 -5.90
N VAL A 25 4.59 -3.26 -5.22
CA VAL A 25 4.89 -3.83 -3.90
C VAL A 25 4.93 -2.68 -2.90
N LEU A 26 4.02 -2.75 -1.93
CA LEU A 26 4.02 -1.90 -0.76
C LEU A 26 4.86 -2.57 0.31
N CYS A 27 5.79 -1.81 0.87
CA CYS A 27 6.65 -2.27 1.95
C CYS A 27 6.48 -1.30 3.09
N TYR A 28 6.25 -1.77 4.30
CA TYR A 28 6.22 -0.94 5.48
C TYR A 28 7.14 -1.54 6.53
N GLY A 29 7.93 -0.70 7.19
CA GLY A 29 8.85 -1.17 8.23
C GLY A 29 8.09 -1.73 9.43
N ARG A 30 8.84 -2.16 10.45
CA ARG A 30 8.22 -2.36 11.77
C ARG A 30 7.55 -1.04 12.20
N PRO A 31 6.48 -1.08 13.01
CA PRO A 31 5.82 0.14 13.49
C PRO A 31 6.80 1.18 14.10
N GLU A 32 7.92 0.71 14.65
CA GLU A 32 9.02 1.51 15.22
C GLU A 32 9.83 2.30 14.18
N GLU A 33 9.88 1.84 12.93
CA GLU A 33 10.62 2.49 11.84
C GLU A 33 9.78 3.56 11.12
N GLY A 34 8.46 3.55 11.30
CA GLY A 34 7.50 4.59 10.84
C GLY A 34 7.42 4.84 9.33
N SER A 35 8.30 4.23 8.54
CA SER A 35 8.45 4.50 7.11
C SER A 35 7.92 3.36 6.25
N CYS A 36 7.40 3.73 5.08
CA CYS A 36 6.95 2.79 4.08
C CYS A 36 7.36 3.23 2.68
N CYS A 37 7.44 2.30 1.74
CA CYS A 37 7.85 2.60 0.38
C CYS A 37 7.03 1.82 -0.63
N ILE A 38 6.92 2.41 -1.81
CA ILE A 38 6.20 1.83 -2.95
C ILE A 38 7.20 1.54 -4.04
N TRP A 39 7.26 0.28 -4.44
CA TRP A 39 8.00 -0.18 -5.61
C TRP A 39 7.02 -0.51 -6.72
N VAL A 40 7.33 -0.13 -7.95
CA VAL A 40 6.50 -0.41 -9.13
C VAL A 40 7.34 -1.14 -10.18
N MET A 41 6.79 -2.22 -10.74
CA MET A 41 7.38 -2.93 -11.87
C MET A 41 7.04 -2.17 -13.14
N LYS A 42 8.04 -1.52 -13.75
CA LYS A 42 7.83 -0.70 -14.96
C LYS A 42 7.56 -1.54 -16.20
N GLU A 43 8.11 -2.74 -16.26
CA GLU A 43 7.91 -3.69 -17.36
C GLU A 43 7.56 -5.07 -16.79
N TYR A 44 6.40 -5.58 -17.18
CA TYR A 44 5.89 -6.82 -16.60
C TYR A 44 6.83 -8.00 -16.87
N GLY A 45 7.24 -8.69 -15.81
CA GLY A 45 8.11 -9.87 -15.88
C GLY A 45 9.61 -9.55 -15.90
N VAL A 46 10.02 -8.29 -16.04
CA VAL A 46 11.44 -7.89 -16.04
C VAL A 46 11.84 -7.43 -14.63
N ALA A 47 12.74 -8.16 -13.96
CA ALA A 47 13.12 -7.85 -12.58
C ALA A 47 13.88 -6.53 -12.44
N GLU A 48 14.66 -6.16 -13.43
CA GLU A 48 15.44 -4.94 -13.47
C GLU A 48 14.56 -3.70 -13.63
N SER A 49 13.30 -3.88 -14.02
CA SER A 49 12.33 -2.79 -14.21
C SER A 49 11.71 -2.29 -12.90
N TRP A 50 11.99 -2.95 -11.77
CA TRP A 50 11.51 -2.50 -10.47
C TRP A 50 12.14 -1.17 -10.08
N ALA A 51 11.31 -0.15 -9.90
CA ALA A 51 11.73 1.16 -9.44
C ALA A 51 11.01 1.54 -8.14
N LYS A 52 11.74 2.07 -7.17
CA LYS A 52 11.16 2.69 -5.98
C LYS A 52 10.55 4.03 -6.41
N LEU A 53 9.23 4.16 -6.29
CA LEU A 53 8.50 5.34 -6.71
C LEU A 53 8.39 6.35 -5.56
N TYR A 54 8.01 5.87 -4.38
CA TYR A 54 7.79 6.73 -3.22
C TYR A 54 8.46 6.18 -1.96
N ASN A 55 8.90 7.11 -1.11
CA ASN A 55 9.25 6.87 0.29
C ASN A 55 8.33 7.74 1.15
N ILE A 56 7.51 7.09 1.96
CA ILE A 56 6.41 7.68 2.72
C ILE A 56 6.78 7.61 4.19
N ASN A 57 6.78 8.76 4.83
CA ASN A 57 7.09 8.90 6.25
C ASN A 57 6.05 9.85 6.87
N PRO A 58 4.84 9.34 7.16
CA PRO A 58 3.77 10.16 7.68
C PRO A 58 4.05 10.51 9.15
N PRO A 59 3.57 11.66 9.65
CA PRO A 59 3.68 11.96 11.07
C PRO A 59 2.84 10.98 11.90
N GLY A 60 3.46 10.38 12.93
CA GLY A 60 2.80 9.46 13.86
C GLY A 60 3.18 8.00 13.65
N VAL A 61 2.40 7.08 14.24
CA VAL A 61 2.66 5.63 14.15
C VAL A 61 1.89 5.03 12.99
N LEU A 62 2.62 4.61 11.96
CA LEU A 62 2.09 3.86 10.82
C LEU A 62 2.04 2.36 11.17
N TYR A 63 0.86 1.75 11.04
CA TYR A 63 0.68 0.31 11.25
C TYR A 63 0.69 -0.47 9.94
N GLN A 64 0.06 0.09 8.91
CA GLN A 64 -0.20 -0.65 7.68
C GLN A 64 -0.46 0.30 6.52
N MET A 65 0.08 -0.03 5.34
CA MET A 65 -0.43 0.49 4.08
C MET A 65 -1.58 -0.39 3.60
N VAL A 66 -2.76 0.18 3.45
CA VAL A 66 -3.99 -0.55 3.12
C VAL A 66 -4.16 -0.68 1.62
N GLY A 67 -3.81 0.36 0.85
CA GLY A 67 -3.88 0.35 -0.60
C GLY A 67 -3.92 1.73 -1.23
N PHE A 68 -4.50 1.82 -2.42
CA PHE A 68 -4.58 3.04 -3.22
C PHE A 68 -6.03 3.47 -3.45
N ARG A 69 -6.25 4.79 -3.51
CA ARG A 69 -7.47 5.38 -4.05
C ARG A 69 -7.35 5.62 -5.55
N LYS A 70 -8.49 5.80 -6.21
CA LYS A 70 -8.55 6.09 -7.66
C LYS A 70 -7.82 7.38 -8.06
N ASN A 71 -7.67 8.33 -7.15
CA ASN A 71 -6.93 9.58 -7.37
C ASN A 71 -5.41 9.45 -7.10
N GLY A 72 -4.91 8.25 -6.81
CA GLY A 72 -3.49 7.99 -6.55
C GLY A 72 -3.06 8.18 -5.10
N GLU A 73 -3.93 8.70 -4.21
CA GLU A 73 -3.63 8.78 -2.78
C GLU A 73 -3.47 7.39 -2.16
N VAL A 74 -2.59 7.29 -1.17
CA VAL A 74 -2.32 6.07 -0.43
C VAL A 74 -3.19 6.01 0.82
N LEU A 75 -3.82 4.87 1.08
CA LEU A 75 -4.56 4.61 2.31
C LEU A 75 -3.62 4.03 3.37
N LEU A 76 -3.52 4.74 4.50
CA LEU A 76 -2.66 4.39 5.63
C LEU A 76 -3.51 4.12 6.87
N SER A 77 -3.26 3.00 7.56
CA SER A 77 -3.75 2.77 8.91
C SER A 77 -2.75 3.30 9.91
N MET A 78 -3.15 4.30 10.68
CA MET A 78 -2.29 4.97 11.64
C MET A 78 -2.95 5.04 13.02
N SER A 79 -2.15 5.18 14.08
CA SER A 79 -2.67 5.39 15.44
C SER A 79 -2.38 6.80 15.95
N ASP A 80 -3.45 7.43 16.41
CA ASP A 80 -3.51 8.70 17.12
C ASP A 80 -4.51 8.55 18.30
N ASN A 81 -4.26 7.54 19.14
CA ASN A 81 -5.09 7.02 20.25
C ASN A 81 -6.11 5.92 19.86
N HIS A 82 -6.53 5.87 18.60
CA HIS A 82 -7.30 4.78 18.01
C HIS A 82 -6.78 4.49 16.60
N ARG A 83 -7.02 3.28 16.06
CA ARG A 83 -6.68 2.99 14.66
C ARG A 83 -7.62 3.78 13.74
N ARG A 84 -7.03 4.67 12.95
CA ARG A 84 -7.72 5.50 11.97
C ARG A 84 -7.17 5.25 10.58
N LEU A 85 -8.07 5.23 9.60
CA LEU A 85 -7.68 5.21 8.20
C LEU A 85 -7.48 6.65 7.74
N ARG A 86 -6.36 6.93 7.09
CA ARG A 86 -6.03 8.25 6.55
C ARG A 86 -5.57 8.14 5.11
N CYS A 87 -5.80 9.19 4.33
CA CYS A 87 -5.26 9.31 3.00
C CYS A 87 -3.95 10.08 3.06
N TYR A 88 -2.95 9.62 2.32
CA TYR A 88 -1.66 10.27 2.17
C TYR A 88 -1.42 10.57 0.70
N ASP A 89 -1.21 11.84 0.39
CA ASP A 89 -0.77 12.28 -0.93
C ASP A 89 0.75 12.26 -0.97
N CYS A 90 1.33 11.44 -1.84
CA CYS A 90 2.78 11.29 -1.98
C CYS A 90 3.48 12.52 -2.57
N GLU A 91 2.78 13.31 -3.38
CA GLU A 91 3.33 14.48 -4.05
C GLU A 91 3.36 15.68 -3.10
N THR A 92 2.21 15.96 -2.48
CA THR A 92 2.08 17.08 -1.54
C THR A 92 2.56 16.75 -0.12
N LYS A 93 2.78 15.46 0.16
CA LYS A 93 3.12 14.92 1.49
C LYS A 93 2.09 15.27 2.56
N THR A 94 0.84 15.44 2.14
CA THR A 94 -0.26 15.80 3.04
C THR A 94 -1.02 14.57 3.50
N LEU A 95 -1.56 14.66 4.71
CA LEU A 95 -2.30 13.60 5.35
C LEU A 95 -3.70 14.11 5.67
N THR A 96 -4.71 13.46 5.12
CA THR A 96 -6.12 13.83 5.30
C THR A 96 -6.89 12.72 6.01
N ASN A 97 -7.87 13.12 6.83
CA ASN A 97 -8.69 12.17 7.57
C ASN A 97 -9.80 11.63 6.66
N THR A 98 -9.98 10.31 6.66
CA THR A 98 -11.09 9.67 5.93
C THR A 98 -12.39 9.63 6.74
N GLY A 99 -12.32 9.85 8.05
CA GLY A 99 -13.43 9.66 8.98
C GLY A 99 -13.63 8.21 9.43
N TYR A 100 -12.95 7.24 8.82
CA TYR A 100 -13.04 5.84 9.22
C TYR A 100 -12.13 5.54 10.40
N THR A 101 -12.73 5.02 11.46
CA THR A 101 -12.05 4.56 12.67
C THR A 101 -12.43 3.10 12.91
N SER A 102 -11.49 2.31 13.40
CA SER A 102 -11.73 0.90 13.70
C SER A 102 -11.22 0.59 15.10
N SER A 103 -12.03 -0.15 15.86
CA SER A 103 -11.57 -0.82 17.09
C SER A 103 -10.82 -2.12 16.78
N SER A 104 -10.88 -2.61 15.54
CA SER A 104 -10.18 -3.80 15.06
C SER A 104 -8.72 -3.50 14.73
N ASP A 105 -7.91 -4.57 14.68
CA ASP A 105 -6.47 -4.50 14.49
C ASP A 105 -6.00 -4.25 13.05
N ALA A 106 -6.88 -4.33 12.05
CA ALA A 106 -6.46 -4.17 10.66
C ALA A 106 -7.55 -3.60 9.74
N PHE A 107 -7.11 -2.86 8.73
CA PHE A 107 -7.91 -2.52 7.56
C PHE A 107 -7.43 -3.37 6.39
N ALA A 108 -8.35 -3.81 5.55
CA ALA A 108 -8.05 -4.52 4.31
C ALA A 108 -8.68 -3.78 3.13
N ALA A 109 -7.93 -3.68 2.04
CA ALA A 109 -8.47 -3.36 0.73
C ALA A 109 -8.22 -4.56 -0.17
N GLU A 110 -9.29 -5.06 -0.76
CA GLU A 110 -9.24 -6.18 -1.70
C GLU A 110 -9.48 -5.65 -3.11
N THR A 111 -8.75 -6.21 -4.07
CA THR A 111 -8.98 -5.89 -5.48
C THR A 111 -10.12 -6.78 -5.96
N PHE A 112 -11.22 -6.17 -6.37
CA PHE A 112 -12.33 -6.86 -7.01
C PHE A 112 -12.25 -6.66 -8.52
N MET A 113 -12.21 -7.76 -9.27
CA MET A 113 -12.26 -7.76 -10.73
C MET A 113 -13.48 -8.57 -11.15
N GLU A 114 -14.40 -7.94 -11.87
CA GLU A 114 -15.54 -8.65 -12.42
C GLU A 114 -15.07 -9.62 -13.51
N SER A 115 -15.58 -10.84 -13.45
CA SER A 115 -15.34 -11.84 -14.48
C SER A 115 -16.63 -12.08 -15.26
N LEU A 116 -16.57 -11.94 -16.58
CA LEU A 116 -17.66 -12.29 -17.49
C LEU A 116 -17.67 -13.81 -17.72
N VAL A 117 -17.86 -14.59 -16.66
CA VAL A 117 -18.14 -16.03 -16.81
C VAL A 117 -19.63 -16.19 -17.03
N LEU A 118 -19.99 -16.84 -18.14
CA LEU A 118 -21.38 -17.20 -18.40
C LEU A 118 -21.80 -18.28 -17.38
N VAL A 119 -22.53 -17.89 -16.35
CA VAL A 119 -23.11 -18.85 -15.39
C VAL A 119 -24.29 -19.50 -16.10
N LYS A 120 -24.13 -20.74 -16.56
CA LYS A 120 -25.27 -21.51 -17.08
C LYS A 120 -26.21 -21.85 -15.92
N PRO A 121 -27.52 -21.59 -16.05
CA PRO A 121 -28.52 -21.96 -15.05
C PRO A 121 -28.67 -23.48 -14.91
#